data_AF-K0ZDI5-F1
#
_entry.id   AF-K0ZDI5-F1
#
_cell.length_a   1.000
_cell.length_b   1.000
_cell.length_c   1.000
_cell.angle_alpha   90.00
_cell.angle_beta   90.00
_cell.angle_gamma   90.00
#
_symmetry.space_group_name_H-M   'P 1'
#
loop_
_entity.id
_entity.type
_entity.pdbx_description
1 polymer ?
#
loop_
_entity_poly.entity_id
_entity_poly.type
_entity_poly.pdbx_seq_one_letter_code
_entity_poly.pdbx_strand_id
1 'polypeptide(L)' 'MVTLLDLFSENDQIKKWHQNLIDKKRQLILGLSTSTKAIAIASSLEKENKIVLLTSTYGEAERIISDLLSLLG' A
#
# COMPACT_ATOMS: atom_id res chain seq x y z
N MET A 1 -20.58 1.24 0.14
CA MET A 1 -19.98 2.52 0.56
C MET A 1 -18.59 2.56 -0.04
N VAL A 2 -18.22 3.61 -0.76
CA VAL A 2 -16.88 3.73 -1.37
C VAL A 2 -15.90 4.16 -0.29
N THR A 3 -14.79 3.44 -0.14
CA THR A 3 -13.70 3.73 0.80
C THR A 3 -12.63 4.61 0.14
N LEU A 4 -11.74 5.17 0.96
CA LEU A 4 -10.56 5.88 0.43
C LEU A 4 -9.65 4.93 -0.37
N LEU A 5 -9.58 3.65 0.00
CA LEU A 5 -8.83 2.64 -0.73
C LEU A 5 -9.40 2.42 -2.13
N ASP A 6 -10.73 2.30 -2.23
CA ASP A 6 -11.41 2.17 -3.53
C ASP A 6 -11.07 3.36 -4.45
N LEU A 7 -11.17 4.59 -3.93
CA LEU A 7 -10.83 5.80 -4.70
C LEU A 7 -9.34 5.85 -5.09
N PHE A 8 -8.45 5.41 -4.21
CA PHE A 8 -7.02 5.36 -4.49
C PHE A 8 -6.67 4.34 -5.58
N SER A 9 -7.32 3.18 -5.54
CA SER A 9 -7.19 2.10 -6.51
C SER A 9 -7.70 2.48 -7.91
N GLU A 10 -8.42 3.59 -8.07
CA GLU A 10 -8.85 4.07 -9.38
C GLU A 10 -7.72 4.72 -10.20
N ASN A 11 -6.61 5.12 -9.56
CA ASN A 11 -5.46 5.73 -10.24
C ASN A 11 -4.76 4.74 -11.20
N ASP A 12 -4.53 5.15 -12.45
CA ASP A 12 -3.95 4.27 -13.49
C ASP A 12 -2.58 3.69 -13.13
N GLN A 13 -1.72 4.46 -12.45
CA GLN A 13 -0.40 3.97 -12.02
C GLN A 13 -0.54 2.90 -10.94
N ILE A 14 -1.49 3.08 -10.03
CA ILE A 14 -1.79 2.13 -8.95
C ILE A 14 -2.43 0.86 -9.52
N LYS A 15 -3.40 0.98 -10.42
CA LYS A 15 -3.99 -0.17 -11.13
C LYS A 15 -2.93 -1.00 -11.83
N LYS A 16 -2.02 -0.34 -12.56
CA LYS A 16 -0.91 -1.01 -13.24
C LYS A 16 0.04 -1.69 -12.25
N TRP A 17 0.36 -1.02 -11.14
CA TRP A 17 1.18 -1.60 -10.08
C TRP A 17 0.53 -2.85 -9.48
N HIS A 18 -0.77 -2.80 -9.14
CA HIS A 18 -1.54 -3.93 -8.62
C HIS A 18 -1.56 -5.12 -9.57
N GLN A 19 -1.77 -4.89 -10.87
CA GLN A 19 -1.74 -5.96 -11.88
C GLN A 19 -0.39 -6.68 -11.90
N ASN A 20 0.70 -5.93 -11.80
CA ASN A 20 2.05 -6.48 -11.81
C ASN A 20 2.43 -7.19 -10.49
N LEU A 21 1.66 -7.02 -9.39
CA LEU A 21 1.96 -7.71 -8.12
C LEU A 21 1.84 -9.23 -8.29
N ILE A 22 0.87 -9.67 -9.11
CA ILE A 22 0.59 -11.07 -9.43
C ILE A 22 1.82 -11.74 -10.09
N ASP A 23 2.59 -10.98 -10.88
CA ASP A 23 3.77 -11.49 -11.59
C ASP A 23 4.98 -11.72 -10.67
N LYS A 24 4.89 -11.34 -9.38
CA LYS A 24 5.93 -11.52 -8.34
C LYS A 24 7.32 -11.01 -8.74
N LYS A 25 7.38 -10.01 -9.64
CA LYS A 25 8.61 -9.32 -10.01
C LYS A 25 8.85 -8.13 -9.10
N ARG A 26 10.12 -7.72 -8.99
CA ARG A 26 10.49 -6.51 -8.26
C ARG A 26 9.83 -5.29 -8.92
N GLN A 27 9.12 -4.52 -8.12
CA GLN A 27 8.51 -3.26 -8.52
C GLN A 27 9.03 -2.10 -7.68
N LEU A 28 9.01 -0.90 -8.26
CA LEU A 28 9.39 0.34 -7.60
C LEU A 28 8.32 1.40 -7.88
N ILE A 29 7.71 1.92 -6.82
CA ILE A 29 6.87 3.11 -6.88
C ILE A 29 7.63 4.27 -6.25
N LEU A 30 7.57 5.44 -6.90
CA LEU A 30 8.16 6.68 -6.44
C LEU A 30 7.07 7.74 -6.25
N GLY A 31 7.39 8.82 -5.53
CA GLY A 31 6.49 9.97 -5.39
C GLY A 31 5.39 9.82 -4.33
N LEU A 32 5.45 8.79 -3.48
CA LEU A 32 4.50 8.62 -2.37
C LEU A 32 4.94 9.39 -1.14
N SER A 33 4.04 10.25 -0.62
CA SER A 33 4.19 10.85 0.70
C SER A 33 4.13 9.78 1.80
N THR A 34 4.40 10.14 3.06
CA THR A 34 4.36 9.16 4.16
C THR A 34 2.97 8.53 4.34
N SER A 35 1.90 9.33 4.35
CA SER A 35 0.53 8.80 4.47
C SER A 35 0.11 8.00 3.23
N THR A 36 0.52 8.42 2.04
CA THR A 36 0.16 7.72 0.79
C THR A 36 0.85 6.35 0.67
N LYS A 37 2.02 6.15 1.31
CA LYS A 37 2.66 4.82 1.37
C LYS A 37 1.77 3.80 2.09
N ALA A 38 1.15 4.19 3.22
CA ALA A 38 0.25 3.30 3.95
C ALA A 38 -0.98 2.93 3.12
N ILE A 39 -1.59 3.89 2.44
CA ILE A 39 -2.73 3.64 1.53
C ILE A 39 -2.34 2.70 0.39
N ALA A 40 -1.18 2.89 -0.22
CA ALA A 40 -0.69 2.00 -1.30
C ALA A 40 -0.47 0.56 -0.81
N ILE A 41 0.11 0.39 0.38
CA ILE A 41 0.30 -0.93 0.98
C ILE A 41 -1.05 -1.57 1.32
N ALA A 42 -1.97 -0.83 1.93
CA ALA A 42 -3.31 -1.31 2.24
C ALA A 42 -4.06 -1.74 0.97
N SER A 43 -4.00 -0.96 -0.12
CA SER A 43 -4.69 -1.31 -1.37
C SER A 43 -4.10 -2.55 -2.04
N SER A 44 -2.82 -2.86 -1.83
CA SER A 44 -2.23 -4.10 -2.36
C SER A 44 -2.75 -5.39 -1.69
N LEU A 45 -3.34 -5.30 -0.49
CA LEU A 45 -3.92 -6.45 0.19
C LEU A 45 -5.12 -7.05 -0.56
N GLU A 46 -5.75 -6.29 -1.47
CA GLU A 46 -6.78 -6.82 -2.37
C GLU A 46 -6.23 -7.87 -3.35
N LYS A 47 -4.93 -7.82 -3.65
CA LYS A 47 -4.26 -8.73 -4.60
C LYS A 47 -3.38 -9.77 -3.92
N GLU A 48 -2.85 -9.46 -2.74
CA GLU A 48 -1.94 -10.34 -1.98
C GLU A 48 -2.48 -10.63 -0.58
N ASN A 49 -2.66 -11.92 -0.25
CA ASN A 49 -3.23 -12.34 1.03
C ASN A 49 -2.34 -12.02 2.24
N LYS A 50 -1.02 -11.89 2.06
CA LYS A 50 -0.06 -11.63 3.13
C LYS A 50 1.10 -10.79 2.59
N ILE A 51 1.48 -9.77 3.33
CA ILE A 51 2.58 -8.86 2.98
C ILE A 51 3.53 -8.76 4.18
N VAL A 52 4.83 -8.80 3.90
CA VAL A 52 5.87 -8.49 4.89
C VAL A 52 6.41 -7.10 4.59
N LEU A 53 6.36 -6.21 5.58
CA LEU A 53 6.88 -4.85 5.47
C LEU A 53 8.25 -4.75 6.12
N LEU A 54 9.20 -4.16 5.38
CA LEU A 54 10.51 -3.81 5.89
C LEU A 54 10.65 -2.29 5.84
N THR A 55 11.03 -1.69 6.97
CA THR A 55 11.32 -0.26 7.09
C THR A 55 12.79 -0.06 7.44
N SER A 56 13.29 1.16 7.22
CA SER A 56 14.70 1.45 7.52
C SER A 56 14.94 1.61 9.02
N THR A 57 13.91 2.01 9.77
CA THR A 57 13.96 2.22 11.22
C THR A 57 12.69 1.73 11.91
N TYR A 58 12.80 1.53 13.23
CA TYR A 58 11.66 1.20 14.09
C TYR A 58 10.61 2.31 14.13
N GLY A 59 11.02 3.58 14.13
CA GLY A 59 10.07 4.71 14.12
C GLY A 59 9.21 4.78 12.85
N GLU A 60 9.79 4.41 11.70
CA GLU A 60 9.01 4.26 10.46
C GLU A 60 8.04 3.08 10.54
N ALA A 61 8.43 1.98 11.20
CA ALA A 61 7.56 0.82 11.41
C ALA A 61 6.35 1.19 12.27
N GLU A 62 6.55 1.81 13.42
CA GLU A 62 5.45 2.21 14.31
C GLU A 62 4.48 3.18 13.62
N ARG A 63 5.01 4.13 12.84
CA ARG A 63 4.17 5.07 12.10
C ARG A 63 3.33 4.36 11.04
N ILE A 64 3.93 3.47 10.25
CA ILE A 64 3.18 2.76 9.20
C ILE A 64 2.16 1.79 9.79
N ILE A 65 2.45 1.18 10.94
CA ILE A 65 1.50 0.34 11.69
C ILE A 65 0.30 1.18 12.13
N SER A 66 0.53 2.35 12.74
CA SER A 66 -0.55 3.25 13.15
C SER A 66 -1.42 3.70 11.97
N ASP A 67 -0.80 4.06 10.85
CA ASP A 67 -1.52 4.49 9.64
C ASP A 67 -2.35 3.32 9.06
N LEU A 68 -1.78 2.11 8.99
CA LEU A 68 -2.48 0.92 8.47
C LEU A 68 -3.66 0.50 9.35
N LEU A 69 -3.51 0.53 10.68
CA LEU A 69 -4.62 0.26 11.62
C LEU A 69 -5.77 1.26 11.40
N SER A 70 -5.46 2.54 11.18
CA SER A 70 -6.50 3.54 10.92
C SER A 70 -7.28 3.31 9.61
N LEU A 71 -6.65 2.65 8.63
CA LEU A 71 -7.23 2.38 7.31
C LEU A 71 -7.99 1.04 7.25
N LEU A 72 -7.51 0.02 7.96
CA LEU A 72 -7.98 -1.36 7.85
C LEU A 72 -8.88 -1.80 9.02
N GLY A 73 -8.87 -1.07 10.14
CA GLY A 73 -9.60 -1.40 11.37
C GLY A 73 -8.80 -2.35 12.26
#